data_AF-F7NDQ3-F1
#
_entry.id   AF-F7NDQ3-F1
#
_cell.length_a   1.000
_cell.length_b   1.000
_cell.length_c   1.000
_cell.angle_alpha   90.00
_cell.angle_beta   90.00
_cell.angle_gamma   90.00
#
_symmetry.space_group_name_H-M   'P 1'
#
loop_
_entity.id
_entity.type
_entity.pdbx_description
1 polymer ?
#
loop_
_entity_poly.entity_id
_entity_poly.type
_entity_poly.pdbx_seq_one_letter_code
_entity_poly.pdbx_strand_id
1 'polypeptide(L)'
;MQGKESQENKISWVSYAAFALAIIFFSGIFASAKDWTQVLDFSVLNGAYGKITGEAGKAFTFRGAGGGGARDGFMFALELMPAVIFALGVIAVVDGLGGLRVAQKLMTPLLKPLMGIPGICGLALISNLQSTDAGAGMIKELVESGEITFPF
;
A
#
# COMPACT_ATOMS: atom_id res chain seq x y z
N MET A 1 30.71 -1.62 -1.30
CA MET A 1 29.55 -0.70 -1.24
C MET A 1 28.82 -0.84 -2.58
N GLN A 2 27.84 -1.74 -2.65
CA GLN A 2 27.09 -2.00 -3.88
C GLN A 2 26.09 -0.88 -4.09
N GLY A 3 26.31 -0.11 -5.16
CA GLY A 3 25.32 0.82 -5.67
C GLY A 3 24.08 0.04 -6.08
N LYS A 4 22.98 0.23 -5.35
CA LYS A 4 21.66 0.02 -5.93
C LYS A 4 21.47 1.20 -6.87
N GLU A 5 21.58 0.94 -8.16
CA GLU A 5 21.00 1.80 -9.19
C GLU A 5 19.66 2.30 -8.65
N SER A 6 19.57 3.61 -8.42
CA SER A 6 18.30 4.29 -8.48
C SER A 6 17.85 4.04 -9.90
N GLN A 7 17.08 2.97 -10.11
CA GLN A 7 16.46 2.65 -11.38
C GLN A 7 15.62 3.89 -11.70
N GLU A 8 16.21 4.77 -12.49
CA GLU A 8 15.56 5.86 -13.19
C GLU A 8 14.67 5.20 -14.26
N ASN A 9 13.69 4.44 -13.77
CA ASN A 9 12.79 3.67 -14.59
C ASN A 9 11.86 4.70 -15.21
N LYS A 10 12.24 5.17 -16.40
CA LYS A 10 11.46 6.14 -17.18
C LYS A 10 10.02 5.64 -17.23
N ILE A 11 9.10 6.51 -16.83
CA ILE A 11 7.67 6.21 -16.82
C ILE A 11 7.29 5.72 -18.23
N SER A 12 6.98 4.43 -18.32
CA SER A 12 6.56 3.78 -19.55
C SER A 12 5.03 3.66 -19.56
N TRP A 13 4.45 3.31 -20.71
CA TRP A 13 3.03 2.98 -20.80
C TRP A 13 2.63 1.88 -19.81
N VAL A 14 3.53 0.91 -19.57
CA VAL A 14 3.34 -0.17 -18.58
C VAL A 14 3.14 0.39 -17.17
N SER A 15 3.84 1.47 -16.82
CA SER A 15 3.71 2.12 -15.51
C SER A 15 2.32 2.75 -15.31
N TYR A 16 1.77 3.37 -16.37
CA TYR A 16 0.39 3.89 -16.34
C TYR A 16 -0.64 2.78 -16.24
N ALA A 17 -0.46 1.69 -16.99
CA ALA A 17 -1.33 0.52 -16.90
C ALA A 17 -1.29 -0.13 -15.52
N ALA A 18 -0.10 -0.31 -14.94
CA ALA A 18 0.08 -0.84 -13.59
C ALA A 18 -0.57 0.05 -12.52
N PHE A 19 -0.46 1.38 -12.65
CA PHE A 19 -1.12 2.33 -11.76
C PHE A 19 -2.65 2.27 -11.87
N ALA A 20 -3.19 2.23 -13.09
CA ALA A 20 -4.64 2.10 -13.30
C ALA A 20 -5.19 0.77 -12.75
N LEU A 21 -4.47 -0.33 -12.98
CA LEU A 21 -4.82 -1.63 -12.42
C LEU A 21 -4.78 -1.61 -10.89
N ALA A 22 -3.77 -0.98 -10.29
CA ALA A 22 -3.70 -0.83 -8.84
C ALA A 22 -4.90 -0.05 -8.28
N ILE A 23 -5.33 1.04 -8.94
CA ILE A 23 -6.52 1.80 -8.53
C ILE A 23 -7.76 0.90 -8.57
N ILE A 24 -7.98 0.20 -9.70
CA ILE A 24 -9.12 -0.71 -9.85
C ILE A 24 -9.08 -1.78 -8.76
N PHE A 25 -7.90 -2.36 -8.54
CA PHE A 25 -7.68 -3.46 -7.61
C PHE A 25 -7.98 -3.10 -6.16
N PHE A 26 -7.53 -1.93 -5.70
CA PHE A 26 -7.80 -1.45 -4.33
C PHE A 26 -9.13 -0.70 -4.19
N SER A 27 -9.87 -0.41 -5.27
CA SER A 27 -11.09 0.42 -5.21
C SER A 27 -12.30 -0.26 -4.57
N GLY A 28 -12.38 -1.60 -4.60
CA GLY A 28 -13.56 -2.33 -4.13
C GLY A 28 -14.74 -2.35 -5.12
N ILE A 29 -14.59 -1.80 -6.33
CA ILE A 29 -15.69 -1.70 -7.32
C ILE A 29 -16.19 -3.08 -7.76
N PHE A 30 -15.33 -4.09 -7.77
CA PHE A 30 -15.67 -5.45 -8.21
C PHE A 30 -15.96 -6.41 -7.05
N ALA A 31 -16.01 -5.92 -5.81
CA ALA A 31 -16.26 -6.75 -4.63
C ALA A 31 -17.59 -7.50 -4.66
N SER A 32 -18.59 -6.96 -5.37
CA SER A 32 -19.93 -7.56 -5.52
C SER A 32 -20.24 -8.06 -6.92
N ALA A 33 -19.28 -8.00 -7.86
CA ALA A 33 -19.45 -8.62 -9.18
C ALA A 33 -19.70 -10.13 -8.98
N LYS A 34 -20.37 -10.84 -9.90
CA LYS A 34 -20.51 -12.31 -9.85
C LYS A 34 -19.75 -13.02 -10.97
N ASP A 35 -19.04 -12.23 -11.77
CA ASP A 35 -18.29 -12.68 -12.93
C ASP A 35 -16.79 -12.72 -12.62
N TRP A 36 -15.99 -13.20 -13.58
CA TRP A 36 -14.53 -13.34 -13.44
C TRP A 36 -13.81 -12.04 -13.03
N THR A 37 -14.42 -10.88 -13.27
CA THR A 37 -13.89 -9.56 -12.89
C THR A 37 -13.70 -9.41 -11.38
N GLN A 38 -14.32 -10.26 -10.55
CA GLN A 38 -14.06 -10.34 -9.11
C GLN A 38 -12.58 -10.57 -8.76
N VAL A 39 -11.81 -11.24 -9.62
CA VAL A 39 -10.37 -11.49 -9.41
C VAL A 39 -9.57 -10.18 -9.43
N LEU A 40 -10.12 -9.13 -10.02
CA LEU A 40 -9.53 -7.79 -10.03
C LEU A 40 -9.88 -7.01 -8.76
N ASP A 41 -10.47 -7.61 -7.72
CA ASP A 41 -10.78 -6.93 -6.47
C ASP A 41 -9.92 -7.46 -5.31
N PHE A 42 -9.22 -6.55 -4.64
CA PHE A 42 -8.41 -6.86 -3.48
C PHE A 42 -9.22 -7.56 -2.38
N SER A 43 -10.43 -7.09 -2.09
CA SER A 43 -11.24 -7.62 -0.97
C SER A 43 -11.72 -9.05 -1.25
N VAL A 44 -11.99 -9.36 -2.53
CA VAL A 44 -12.39 -10.72 -2.93
C VAL A 44 -11.20 -11.68 -2.83
N LEU A 45 -10.04 -11.29 -3.36
CA LEU A 45 -8.84 -12.14 -3.29
C LEU A 45 -8.27 -12.28 -1.88
N ASN A 46 -8.36 -11.22 -1.08
CA ASN A 46 -7.97 -11.24 0.32
C ASN A 46 -8.87 -12.19 1.14
N GLY A 47 -10.12 -12.34 0.74
CA GLY A 47 -11.09 -13.20 1.40
C GLY A 47 -11.44 -12.71 2.81
N ALA A 48 -12.10 -13.60 3.56
CA ALA A 48 -12.49 -13.34 4.94
C ALA A 48 -11.80 -14.34 5.88
N TYR A 49 -10.58 -13.99 6.31
CA TYR A 49 -9.87 -14.78 7.30
C TYR A 49 -10.55 -14.66 8.66
N GLY A 50 -10.67 -15.79 9.36
CA GLY A 50 -11.17 -15.83 10.72
C GLY A 50 -12.65 -15.75 10.94
N LYS A 51 -13.47 -15.92 9.91
CA LYS A 51 -14.89 -16.27 10.09
C LYS A 51 -15.05 -17.75 10.41
N ILE A 52 -15.68 -18.04 11.55
CA ILE A 52 -16.05 -19.38 12.00
C ILE A 52 -17.57 -19.44 12.00
N THR A 53 -18.16 -20.23 11.12
CA THR A 53 -19.60 -20.54 11.16
C THR A 53 -19.87 -21.54 12.28
N GLY A 54 -20.56 -21.10 13.34
CA GLY A 54 -21.04 -21.97 14.41
C GLY A 54 -22.39 -22.59 14.11
N GLU A 55 -22.85 -23.47 15.01
CA GLU A 55 -24.17 -24.08 14.92
C GLU A 55 -25.29 -23.02 14.90
N ALA A 56 -26.35 -23.31 14.14
CA ALA A 56 -27.49 -22.42 13.89
C ALA A 56 -27.18 -21.07 13.20
N GLY A 57 -26.09 -20.98 12.45
CA GLY A 57 -25.78 -19.79 11.62
C GLY A 57 -25.19 -18.62 12.41
N LYS A 58 -24.75 -18.83 13.65
CA LYS A 58 -24.00 -17.83 14.41
C LYS A 58 -22.60 -17.69 13.82
N ALA A 59 -22.29 -16.51 13.28
CA ALA A 59 -20.95 -16.17 12.86
C ALA A 59 -20.09 -15.81 14.09
N PHE A 60 -19.10 -16.63 14.38
CA PHE A 60 -18.01 -16.33 15.31
C PHE A 60 -16.79 -15.86 14.52
N THR A 61 -15.89 -15.14 15.18
CA THR A 61 -14.57 -14.84 14.62
C THR A 61 -13.47 -15.46 15.47
N PHE A 62 -12.25 -15.63 14.93
CA PHE A 62 -11.09 -16.07 15.72
C PHE A 62 -10.84 -15.18 16.95
N ARG A 63 -11.26 -13.92 16.88
CA ARG A 63 -11.19 -12.96 17.98
C ARG A 63 -12.17 -13.25 19.13
N GLY A 64 -13.27 -13.97 18.89
CA GLY A 64 -14.34 -14.19 19.88
C GLY A 64 -15.12 -12.90 20.20
N ALA A 65 -15.93 -12.91 21.27
CA ALA A 65 -16.73 -11.75 21.71
C ALA A 65 -16.52 -11.46 23.20
N GLY A 66 -16.48 -10.18 23.58
CA GLY A 66 -16.41 -9.73 24.98
C GLY A 66 -15.03 -9.73 25.63
N GLY A 67 -13.95 -9.94 24.86
CA GLY A 67 -12.56 -9.82 25.33
C GLY A 67 -12.01 -8.41 25.14
N GLY A 68 -11.22 -7.91 26.11
CA GLY A 68 -10.43 -6.69 26.00
C GLY A 68 -9.06 -6.90 26.65
N GLY A 69 -7.99 -6.46 25.99
CA GLY A 69 -6.61 -6.59 26.47
C GLY A 69 -5.65 -7.16 25.43
N ALA A 70 -4.42 -7.49 25.84
CA ALA A 70 -3.34 -7.89 24.93
C ALA A 70 -3.65 -9.13 24.06
N ARG A 71 -4.40 -10.10 24.60
CA ARG A 71 -4.83 -11.30 23.86
C ARG A 71 -5.78 -10.96 22.71
N ASP A 72 -6.69 -10.01 22.93
CA ASP A 72 -7.61 -9.53 21.91
C ASP A 72 -6.86 -8.80 20.79
N GLY A 73 -5.90 -7.93 21.16
CA GLY A 73 -5.01 -7.28 20.20
C GLY A 73 -4.14 -8.25 19.39
N PHE A 74 -3.65 -9.33 20.01
CA PHE A 74 -2.89 -10.36 19.31
C PHE A 74 -3.74 -11.11 18.28
N MET A 75 -4.98 -11.49 18.63
CA MET A 75 -5.90 -12.14 17.69
C MET A 75 -6.32 -11.21 16.55
N PHE A 76 -6.54 -9.92 16.84
CA PHE A 76 -6.77 -8.91 15.81
C PHE A 76 -5.58 -8.77 14.84
N ALA A 77 -4.35 -8.77 15.36
CA ALA A 77 -3.15 -8.71 14.52
C ALA A 77 -3.03 -9.93 13.62
N LEU A 78 -3.32 -11.14 14.12
CA LEU A 78 -3.36 -12.36 13.30
C LEU A 78 -4.45 -12.30 12.22
N GLU A 79 -5.58 -11.65 12.50
CA GLU A 79 -6.66 -11.47 11.53
C GLU A 79 -6.25 -10.50 10.40
N LEU A 80 -5.55 -9.42 10.74
CA LEU A 80 -5.10 -8.41 9.77
C LEU A 80 -3.83 -8.79 9.00
N MET A 81 -2.96 -9.60 9.59
CA MET A 81 -1.64 -9.91 9.05
C MET A 81 -1.66 -10.38 7.59
N PRO A 82 -2.52 -11.33 7.17
CA PRO A 82 -2.57 -11.78 5.78
C PRO A 82 -2.91 -10.66 4.79
N ALA A 83 -3.87 -9.81 5.16
CA ALA A 83 -4.31 -8.69 4.31
C ALA A 83 -3.22 -7.66 4.12
N VAL A 84 -2.49 -7.32 5.19
CA VAL A 84 -1.38 -6.37 5.12
C VAL A 84 -0.24 -6.93 4.27
N ILE A 85 0.14 -8.19 4.47
CA ILE A 85 1.20 -8.84 3.67
C ILE A 85 0.82 -8.87 2.19
N PHE A 86 -0.43 -9.23 1.87
CA PHE A 86 -0.91 -9.27 0.50
C PHE A 86 -0.91 -7.89 -0.16
N ALA A 87 -1.42 -6.87 0.54
CA ALA A 87 -1.40 -5.49 0.05
C ALA A 87 0.03 -5.01 -0.23
N LEU A 88 0.96 -5.25 0.70
CA LEU A 88 2.37 -4.88 0.53
C LEU A 88 3.02 -5.61 -0.66
N GLY A 89 2.71 -6.90 -0.87
CA GLY A 89 3.18 -7.66 -2.03
C GLY A 89 2.69 -7.07 -3.35
N VAL A 90 1.42 -6.70 -3.43
CA VAL A 90 0.85 -6.06 -4.62
C VAL A 90 1.50 -4.69 -4.87
N ILE A 91 1.68 -3.87 -3.82
CA ILE A 91 2.35 -2.57 -3.94
C ILE A 91 3.79 -2.75 -4.44
N ALA A 92 4.52 -3.76 -3.96
CA ALA A 92 5.88 -4.05 -4.43
C ALA A 92 5.91 -4.41 -5.93
N VAL A 93 4.92 -5.15 -6.43
CA VAL A 93 4.80 -5.43 -7.87
C VAL A 93 4.48 -4.15 -8.66
N VAL A 94 3.54 -3.34 -8.19
CA VAL A 94 3.19 -2.07 -8.84
C VAL A 94 4.38 -1.11 -8.87
N ASP A 95 5.19 -1.07 -7.81
CA ASP A 95 6.40 -0.25 -7.73
C ASP A 95 7.49 -0.76 -8.67
N GLY A 96 7.69 -2.08 -8.71
CA GLY A 96 8.59 -2.72 -9.67
C GLY A 96 8.25 -2.42 -11.13
N LEU A 97 6.96 -2.26 -11.45
CA LEU A 97 6.48 -1.84 -12.78
C LEU A 97 6.48 -0.32 -13.00
N GLY A 98 6.86 0.47 -11.99
CA GLY A 98 6.93 1.93 -12.05
C GLY A 98 5.59 2.65 -11.83
N GLY A 99 4.53 1.95 -11.41
CA GLY A 99 3.22 2.55 -11.16
C GLY A 99 3.22 3.60 -10.05
N LEU A 100 4.04 3.44 -9.01
CA LEU A 100 4.18 4.44 -7.94
C LEU A 100 4.82 5.75 -8.43
N ARG A 101 5.67 5.70 -9.47
CA ARG A 101 6.24 6.91 -10.10
C ARG A 101 5.17 7.71 -10.84
N VAL A 102 4.19 7.03 -11.43
CA VAL A 102 3.01 7.69 -12.02
C VAL A 102 2.20 8.38 -10.93
N ALA A 103 1.99 7.71 -9.80
CA ALA A 103 1.32 8.29 -8.63
C ALA A 103 2.04 9.58 -8.16
N GLN A 104 3.38 9.56 -8.06
CA GLN A 104 4.16 10.75 -7.69
C GLN A 104 4.01 11.88 -8.70
N LYS A 105 4.08 11.58 -10.00
CA LYS A 105 3.89 12.59 -11.06
C LYS A 105 2.51 13.22 -10.98
N LEU A 106 1.48 12.43 -10.64
CA LEU A 106 0.11 12.91 -10.42
C LEU A 106 -0.02 13.72 -9.12
N MET A 107 0.67 13.32 -8.06
CA MET A 107 0.64 14.01 -6.76
C MET A 107 1.46 15.30 -6.77
N THR A 108 2.53 15.41 -7.56
CA THR A 108 3.39 16.60 -7.65
C THR A 108 2.62 17.92 -7.90
N PRO A 109 1.70 18.02 -8.89
CA PRO A 109 0.91 19.23 -9.09
C PRO A 109 -0.11 19.50 -7.98
N LEU A 110 -0.45 18.51 -7.14
CA LEU A 110 -1.34 18.69 -5.98
C LEU A 110 -0.57 19.11 -4.72
N LEU A 111 0.55 18.44 -4.43
CA LEU A 111 1.35 18.64 -3.22
C LEU A 111 2.22 19.90 -3.29
N LYS A 112 2.74 20.25 -4.47
CA LYS A 112 3.60 21.42 -4.65
C LYS A 112 2.90 22.75 -4.32
N PRO A 113 1.65 23.02 -4.76
CA PRO A 113 0.96 24.25 -4.37
C PRO A 113 0.41 24.24 -2.94
N LEU A 114 0.07 23.06 -2.39
CA LEU A 114 -0.54 22.97 -1.06
C LEU A 114 0.49 22.99 0.08
N MET A 115 1.63 22.31 -0.11
CA MET A 115 2.65 22.09 0.93
C MET A 115 4.06 22.55 0.52
N GLY A 116 4.31 22.94 -0.74
CA GLY A 116 5.64 23.36 -1.20
C GLY A 116 6.66 22.24 -1.37
N ILE A 117 6.25 20.99 -1.16
CA ILE A 117 7.13 19.80 -1.16
C ILE A 117 7.08 19.11 -2.53
N PRO A 118 8.21 18.66 -3.09
CA PRO A 118 8.23 17.91 -4.34
C PRO A 118 7.50 16.55 -4.19
N GLY A 119 6.83 16.09 -5.25
CA GLY A 119 6.06 14.84 -5.20
C GLY A 119 6.91 13.58 -4.98
N ILE A 120 8.23 13.69 -5.09
CA ILE A 120 9.19 12.63 -4.72
C ILE A 120 9.16 12.31 -3.21
N CYS A 121 8.77 13.27 -2.36
CA CYS A 121 8.49 13.00 -0.95
C CYS A 121 7.30 12.06 -0.79
N GLY A 122 6.37 12.05 -1.76
CA GLY A 122 5.31 11.05 -1.83
C GLY A 122 5.86 9.62 -1.96
N LEU A 123 6.96 9.42 -2.72
CA LEU A 123 7.64 8.12 -2.77
C LEU A 123 8.21 7.76 -1.41
N ALA A 124 8.94 8.69 -0.80
CA ALA A 124 9.56 8.47 0.49
C ALA A 124 8.54 8.13 1.57
N LEU A 125 7.35 8.76 1.54
CA LEU A 125 6.23 8.42 2.42
C LEU A 125 5.66 7.03 2.15
N ILE A 126 5.41 6.67 0.88
CA ILE A 126 4.89 5.34 0.54
C ILE A 126 5.89 4.27 0.96
N SER A 127 7.18 4.48 0.72
CA SER A 127 8.21 3.56 1.14
C SER A 127 8.39 3.51 2.65
N ASN A 128 8.23 4.63 3.37
CA ASN A 128 8.20 4.64 4.84
C ASN A 128 7.05 3.77 5.39
N LEU A 129 5.89 3.76 4.73
CA LEU A 129 4.78 2.88 5.10
C LEU A 129 5.09 1.39 4.91
N GLN A 130 5.97 1.04 3.96
CA GLN A 130 6.39 -0.34 3.73
C GLN A 130 7.59 -0.74 4.59
N SER A 131 8.53 0.19 4.77
CA SER A 131 9.78 0.02 5.49
C SER A 131 10.27 1.38 5.98
N THR A 132 10.23 1.57 7.29
CA THR A 132 10.71 2.81 7.92
C THR A 132 12.17 3.10 7.59
N ASP A 133 13.01 2.06 7.54
CA ASP A 133 14.44 2.21 7.23
C ASP A 133 14.66 2.71 5.80
N ALA A 134 13.93 2.16 4.83
CA ALA A 134 14.01 2.60 3.43
C ALA A 134 13.47 4.04 3.27
N GLY A 135 12.36 4.35 3.92
CA GLY A 135 11.78 5.70 3.95
C GLY A 135 12.75 6.74 4.52
N ALA A 136 13.37 6.44 5.66
CA ALA A 136 14.36 7.32 6.27
C ALA A 136 15.57 7.56 5.36
N GLY A 137 16.05 6.53 4.65
CA GLY A 137 17.13 6.64 3.67
C GLY A 137 16.79 7.59 2.52
N MET A 138 15.60 7.46 1.95
CA MET A 138 15.14 8.36 0.87
C MET A 138 14.93 9.80 1.35
N ILE A 139 14.38 10.01 2.55
CA ILE A 139 14.23 11.36 3.11
C ILE A 139 15.61 12.01 3.29
N LYS A 140 16.60 11.26 3.78
CA LYS A 140 17.96 11.75 3.93
C LYS A 140 18.55 12.21 2.59
N GLU A 141 18.43 11.39 1.55
CA GLU A 141 18.92 11.73 0.20
C GLU A 141 18.23 12.98 -0.37
N LEU A 142 16.94 13.15 -0.09
CA LEU A 142 16.16 14.32 -0.49
C LEU A 142 16.57 15.60 0.25
N VAL A 143 17.03 15.49 1.50
CA VAL A 143 17.61 16.62 2.25
C VAL A 143 19.00 16.95 1.74
N GLU A 144 19.84 15.94 1.50
CA GLU A 144 21.20 16.12 0.98
C GLU A 144 21.23 16.71 -0.43
N SER A 145 20.25 16.39 -1.27
CA SER A 145 20.07 16.96 -2.61
C SER A 145 19.45 18.37 -2.62
N GLY A 146 18.99 18.87 -1.47
CA GLY A 146 18.35 20.18 -1.35
C GLY A 146 16.91 20.25 -1.88
N GLU A 147 16.31 19.12 -2.24
CA GLU A 147 14.93 19.01 -2.72
C GLU A 147 13.89 19.25 -1.61
N ILE A 148 14.28 19.01 -0.35
CA ILE A 148 13.52 19.41 0.84
C ILE A 148 14.45 20.10 1.84
N THR A 149 14.00 21.25 2.34
CA THR A 149 14.69 21.99 3.40
C THR A 149 13.81 21.95 4.64
N PHE A 150 14.36 21.53 5.78
CA PHE A 150 13.68 21.71 7.05
C PHE A 150 13.82 23.17 7.49
N PRO A 151 12.75 23.83 7.93
CA PRO A 151 12.82 25.19 8.45
C PRO A 151 13.28 25.16 9.91
N PHE A 152 14.53 24.75 10.19
CA PHE A 152 15.20 24.99 11.48
C PHE A 152 16.72 25.07 11.29
#